data_AF-A0A858SN39-F1
#
_entry.id   AF-A0A858SN39-F1
#
_cell.length_a   1.000
_cell.length_b   1.000
_cell.length_c   1.000
_cell.angle_alpha   90.00
_cell.angle_beta   90.00
_cell.angle_gamma   90.00
#
_symmetry.space_group_name_H-M   'P 1'
#
loop_
_entity.id
_entity.type
_entity.pdbx_description
1 polymer ?
#
loop_
_entity_poly.entity_id
_entity_poly.type
_entity_poly.pdbx_seq_one_letter_code
_entity_poly.pdbx_strand_id
1 'polypeptide(L)'
;MTKYAIPPVDRLLRGISTNHVETVRSAWGELLSARAPATGQVIAKLASEVWEQPPRGPSGPYFGVLLALLDTLDPEAFESVVGTLRKRRLNPLHRRTLEVVAQRVGETPACHIGDGVPVYISKDIAAPAMVQTNLSRWSRTRGLALDGITRIDVIGRAAHLDYLGRYNMFFSGIVLTWPVRPQRGLRLWFEKLSAEFTFYHEIGHHVCGHSEGGQVAEQEKEADDYARRMMRRARPVLTSAGRLLLWPLTPAIRRLKAAHHPSERAG
;
A
#
# COMPACT_ATOMS: atom_id res chain seq x y z
N MET A 1 -25.11 21.05 25.40
CA MET A 1 -24.06 21.52 24.46
C MET A 1 -23.52 20.32 23.70
N THR A 2 -24.05 20.06 22.51
CA THR A 2 -23.49 19.07 21.57
C THR A 2 -22.17 19.64 21.05
N LYS A 3 -21.03 19.03 21.44
CA LYS A 3 -19.74 19.34 20.81
C LYS A 3 -19.90 19.11 19.31
N TYR A 4 -19.79 20.16 18.49
CA TYR A 4 -19.80 20.02 17.04
C TYR A 4 -18.69 19.04 16.65
N ALA A 5 -19.08 17.89 16.09
CA ALA A 5 -18.12 16.91 15.63
C ALA A 5 -17.27 17.52 14.50
N ILE A 6 -15.95 17.42 14.60
CA ILE A 6 -15.04 17.92 13.58
C ILE A 6 -15.30 17.12 12.28
N PRO A 7 -15.51 17.78 11.13
CA PRO A 7 -15.73 17.10 9.86
C PRO A 7 -14.62 16.07 9.58
N PRO A 8 -14.95 14.86 9.07
CA PRO A 8 -13.94 13.84 8.78
C PRO A 8 -12.81 14.32 7.86
N VAL A 9 -13.11 15.18 6.88
CA VAL A 9 -12.09 15.77 5.99
C VAL A 9 -11.08 16.63 6.77
N ASP A 10 -11.52 17.38 7.77
CA ASP A 10 -10.63 18.20 8.58
C ASP A 10 -9.79 17.34 9.53
N ARG A 11 -10.35 16.24 10.05
CA ARG A 11 -9.58 15.23 10.80
C ARG A 11 -8.53 14.56 9.93
N LEU A 12 -8.86 14.22 8.68
CA LEU A 12 -7.92 13.66 7.70
C LEU A 12 -6.73 14.61 7.49
N LEU A 13 -7.01 15.86 7.13
CA LEU A 13 -5.96 16.86 6.87
C LEU A 13 -5.12 17.13 8.13
N ARG A 14 -5.75 17.21 9.31
CA ARG A 14 -5.02 17.31 10.58
C ARG A 14 -4.09 16.12 10.79
N GLY A 15 -4.57 14.90 10.59
CA GLY A 15 -3.77 13.69 10.69
C GLY A 15 -2.55 13.72 9.76
N ILE A 16 -2.71 14.21 8.52
CA ILE A 16 -1.61 14.39 7.57
C ILE A 16 -0.59 15.42 8.10
N SER A 17 -1.04 16.55 8.64
CA SER A 17 -0.13 17.56 9.18
C SER A 17 0.68 17.11 10.38
N THR A 18 0.10 16.24 11.22
CA THR A 18 0.74 15.74 12.43
C THR A 18 1.40 14.38 12.21
N ASN A 19 1.40 13.88 10.97
CA ASN A 19 1.85 12.53 10.63
C ASN A 19 1.22 11.43 11.51
N HIS A 20 -0.04 11.62 11.91
CA HIS A 20 -0.75 10.71 12.82
C HIS A 20 -1.56 9.69 12.03
N VAL A 21 -0.91 8.59 11.66
CA VAL A 21 -1.41 7.58 10.71
C VAL A 21 -2.79 7.02 11.10
N GLU A 22 -3.02 6.73 12.38
CA GLU A 22 -4.31 6.20 12.85
C GLU A 22 -5.46 7.17 12.59
N THR A 23 -5.21 8.48 12.77
CA THR A 23 -6.21 9.53 12.53
C THR A 23 -6.51 9.61 11.03
N VAL A 24 -5.48 9.53 10.20
CA VAL A 24 -5.64 9.56 8.74
C VAL A 24 -6.44 8.34 8.28
N ARG A 25 -6.06 7.13 8.69
CA ARG A 25 -6.73 5.88 8.30
C ARG A 25 -8.19 5.85 8.75
N SER A 26 -8.45 6.23 10.00
CA SER A 26 -9.82 6.29 10.55
C SER A 26 -10.68 7.30 9.78
N ALA A 27 -10.18 8.53 9.61
CA ALA A 27 -10.90 9.57 8.87
C ALA A 27 -11.11 9.19 7.39
N TRP A 28 -10.12 8.56 6.75
CA TRP A 28 -10.23 8.05 5.38
C TRP A 28 -11.32 6.99 5.25
N GLY A 29 -11.31 5.97 6.11
CA GLY A 29 -12.33 4.92 6.13
C GLY A 29 -13.74 5.48 6.36
N GLU A 30 -13.88 6.45 7.26
CA GLU A 30 -15.15 7.16 7.48
C GLU A 30 -15.61 7.93 6.22
N LEU A 31 -14.71 8.62 5.53
CA LEU A 31 -15.01 9.34 4.28
C LEU A 31 -15.44 8.38 3.17
N LEU A 32 -14.73 7.25 3.01
CA LEU A 32 -15.09 6.21 2.04
C LEU A 32 -16.44 5.55 2.36
N SER A 33 -16.77 5.40 3.64
CA SER A 33 -18.06 4.86 4.07
C SER A 33 -19.21 5.84 3.81
N ALA A 34 -18.96 7.15 3.96
CA ALA A 34 -19.96 8.18 3.70
C ALA A 34 -20.27 8.36 2.21
N ARG A 35 -19.26 8.25 1.32
CA ARG A 35 -19.38 8.45 -0.14
C ARG A 35 -19.88 9.85 -0.53
N ALA A 36 -21.15 10.01 -0.90
CA ALA A 36 -21.67 11.24 -1.50
C ALA A 36 -21.53 12.49 -0.59
N PRO A 37 -21.82 12.46 0.73
CA PRO A 37 -21.60 13.61 1.61
C PRO A 37 -20.12 13.99 1.76
N ALA A 38 -19.20 13.03 1.66
CA ALA A 38 -17.76 13.27 1.70
C ALA A 38 -17.27 13.93 0.39
N THR A 39 -17.83 13.52 -0.74
CA THR A 39 -17.49 14.03 -2.08
C THR A 39 -17.65 15.55 -2.15
N GLY A 40 -18.80 16.08 -1.70
CA GLY A 40 -19.03 17.54 -1.68
C GLY A 40 -18.03 18.31 -0.80
N GLN A 41 -17.63 17.75 0.35
CA GLN A 41 -16.64 18.38 1.23
C GLN A 41 -15.25 18.44 0.58
N VAL A 42 -14.85 17.36 -0.09
CA VAL A 42 -13.55 17.27 -0.78
C VAL A 42 -13.51 18.25 -1.97
N ILE A 43 -14.57 18.30 -2.78
CA ILE A 43 -14.71 19.25 -3.88
C ILE A 43 -14.61 20.69 -3.38
N ALA A 44 -15.31 21.02 -2.28
CA ALA A 44 -15.26 22.36 -1.69
C ALA A 44 -13.84 22.77 -1.25
N LYS A 45 -13.06 21.84 -0.67
CA LYS A 45 -11.66 22.09 -0.33
C LYS A 45 -10.78 22.26 -1.57
N LEU A 46 -10.98 21.42 -2.60
CA LEU A 46 -10.24 21.51 -3.87
C LEU A 46 -10.57 22.79 -4.66
N ALA A 47 -11.76 23.37 -4.46
CA ALA A 47 -12.15 24.64 -5.06
C ALA A 47 -11.44 25.87 -4.44
N SER A 48 -10.77 25.73 -3.30
CA SER A 48 -10.07 26.84 -2.63
C SER A 48 -8.99 27.50 -3.50
N GLU A 49 -8.83 28.81 -3.38
CA GLU A 49 -7.76 29.59 -4.03
C GLU A 49 -6.38 29.37 -3.42
N VAL A 50 -6.30 28.69 -2.26
CA VAL A 50 -5.03 28.39 -1.59
C VAL A 50 -4.05 27.63 -2.50
N TRP A 51 -4.55 26.89 -3.50
CA TRP A 51 -3.73 26.12 -4.43
C TRP A 51 -3.00 26.97 -5.48
N GLU A 52 -3.41 28.23 -5.67
CA GLU A 52 -2.74 29.20 -6.56
C GLU A 52 -1.56 29.88 -5.85
N GLN A 53 -1.54 29.84 -4.52
CA GLN A 53 -0.52 30.47 -3.70
C GLN A 53 0.71 29.56 -3.52
N PRO A 54 1.89 30.13 -3.19
CA PRO A 54 3.04 29.34 -2.74
C PRO A 54 2.65 28.42 -1.58
N PRO A 55 3.04 27.13 -1.62
CA PRO A 55 2.66 26.17 -0.59
C PRO A 55 3.21 26.61 0.77
N ARG A 56 2.33 26.74 1.76
CA ARG A 56 2.67 26.95 3.16
C ARG A 56 2.35 25.68 3.94
N GLY A 57 3.29 25.23 4.78
CA GLY A 57 3.14 24.02 5.57
C GLY A 57 2.76 22.78 4.73
N PRO A 58 1.81 21.93 5.18
CA PRO A 58 1.45 20.66 4.54
C PRO A 58 0.49 20.80 3.33
N SER A 59 0.37 21.99 2.73
CA SER A 59 -0.55 22.24 1.61
C SER A 59 -0.30 21.35 0.38
N GLY A 60 0.96 21.07 0.04
CA GLY A 60 1.32 20.14 -1.03
C GLY A 60 0.75 18.72 -0.81
N PRO A 61 1.07 18.07 0.33
CA PRO A 61 0.46 16.80 0.73
C PRO A 61 -1.06 16.83 0.76
N TYR A 62 -1.68 17.88 1.29
CA TYR A 62 -3.14 18.00 1.33
C TYR A 62 -3.77 17.94 -0.06
N PHE A 63 -3.21 18.68 -1.01
CA PHE A 63 -3.73 18.73 -2.37
C PHE A 63 -3.72 17.35 -3.02
N GLY A 64 -2.60 16.62 -2.91
CA GLY A 64 -2.50 15.25 -3.43
C GLY A 64 -3.46 14.28 -2.74
N VAL A 65 -3.59 14.35 -1.41
CA VAL A 65 -4.51 13.51 -0.61
C VAL A 65 -5.97 13.75 -1.01
N LEU A 66 -6.38 15.01 -1.17
CA LEU A 66 -7.75 15.36 -1.55
C LEU A 66 -8.08 14.89 -2.96
N LEU A 67 -7.15 15.02 -3.91
CA LEU A 67 -7.31 14.50 -5.27
C LEU A 67 -7.44 12.97 -5.28
N ALA A 68 -6.55 12.26 -4.58
CA ALA A 68 -6.62 10.80 -4.48
C ALA A 68 -7.91 10.32 -3.79
N LEU A 69 -8.38 11.06 -2.78
CA LEU A 69 -9.65 10.77 -2.12
C LEU A 69 -10.83 10.95 -3.07
N LEU A 70 -10.86 12.06 -3.82
CA LEU A 70 -11.95 12.32 -4.76
C LEU A 70 -12.02 11.25 -5.85
N ASP A 71 -10.88 10.84 -6.41
CA ASP A 71 -10.79 9.73 -7.38
C ASP A 71 -11.38 8.43 -6.82
N THR A 72 -11.13 8.15 -5.53
CA THR A 72 -11.65 6.94 -4.86
C THR A 72 -13.15 7.05 -4.52
N LEU A 73 -13.63 8.26 -4.20
CA LEU A 73 -15.02 8.50 -3.82
C LEU A 73 -15.96 8.54 -5.03
N ASP A 74 -15.57 9.29 -6.06
CA ASP A 74 -16.37 9.63 -7.23
C ASP A 74 -15.44 9.98 -8.42
N PRO A 75 -15.11 8.99 -9.28
CA PRO A 75 -14.24 9.19 -10.43
C PRO A 75 -14.75 10.24 -11.43
N GLU A 76 -16.07 10.35 -11.62
CA GLU A 76 -16.66 11.33 -12.53
C GLU A 76 -16.50 12.76 -12.00
N ALA A 77 -16.76 12.95 -10.70
CA ALA A 77 -16.50 14.23 -10.04
C ALA A 77 -15.01 14.59 -10.05
N PHE A 78 -14.13 13.60 -9.87
CA PHE A 78 -12.70 13.79 -9.99
C PHE A 78 -12.32 14.33 -11.38
N GLU A 79 -12.78 13.71 -12.47
CA GLU A 79 -12.49 14.16 -13.84
C GLU A 79 -12.92 15.62 -14.06
N SER A 80 -14.13 15.96 -13.59
CA SER A 80 -14.67 17.32 -13.65
C SER A 80 -13.81 18.33 -12.87
N VAL A 81 -13.39 17.96 -11.65
CA VAL A 81 -12.51 18.80 -10.82
C VAL A 81 -11.13 18.97 -11.44
N VAL A 82 -10.53 17.93 -12.02
CA VAL A 82 -9.27 18.05 -12.76
C VAL A 82 -9.39 18.99 -13.94
N GLY A 83 -10.45 18.85 -14.74
CA GLY A 83 -10.73 19.74 -15.88
C GLY A 83 -10.85 21.21 -15.45
N THR A 84 -11.44 21.45 -14.27
CA THR A 84 -11.56 22.79 -13.67
C THR A 84 -10.21 23.31 -13.18
N LEU A 85 -9.48 22.51 -12.40
CA LEU A 85 -8.19 22.87 -11.81
C LEU A 85 -7.11 23.15 -12.87
N ARG A 86 -7.12 22.43 -14.00
CA ARG A 86 -6.21 22.68 -15.13
C ARG A 86 -6.36 24.07 -15.76
N LYS A 87 -7.56 24.65 -15.69
CA LYS A 87 -7.85 26.01 -16.19
C LYS A 87 -7.39 27.11 -15.23
N ARG A 88 -7.05 26.76 -13.98
CA ARG A 88 -6.64 27.72 -12.96
C ARG A 88 -5.14 27.99 -12.98
N ARG A 89 -4.74 29.13 -12.39
CA ARG A 89 -3.34 29.50 -12.21
C ARG A 89 -2.73 28.83 -10.98
N LEU A 90 -2.74 27.50 -10.96
CA LEU A 90 -2.15 26.73 -9.86
C LEU A 90 -0.66 27.03 -9.70
N ASN A 91 -0.21 27.00 -8.45
CA ASN A 91 1.21 26.99 -8.14
C ASN A 91 1.92 25.81 -8.87
N PRO A 92 3.18 25.97 -9.32
CA PRO A 92 3.90 24.91 -10.04
C PRO A 92 3.93 23.55 -9.32
N LEU A 93 4.05 23.53 -7.99
CA LEU A 93 4.03 22.29 -7.22
C LEU A 93 2.67 21.59 -7.32
N HIS A 94 1.58 22.32 -7.04
CA HIS A 94 0.22 21.78 -7.12
C HIS A 94 -0.14 21.36 -8.54
N ARG A 95 0.28 22.14 -9.56
CA ARG A 95 0.10 21.75 -10.97
C ARG A 95 0.82 20.42 -11.26
N ARG A 96 2.05 20.25 -10.80
CA ARG A 96 2.78 18.99 -10.99
C ARG A 96 2.08 17.83 -10.29
N THR A 97 1.62 18.04 -9.05
CA THR A 97 0.83 17.03 -8.31
C THR A 97 -0.46 16.68 -9.07
N LEU A 98 -1.21 17.69 -9.55
CA LEU A 98 -2.42 17.49 -10.35
C LEU A 98 -2.12 16.61 -11.56
N GLU A 99 -1.08 16.93 -12.34
CA GLU A 99 -0.76 16.15 -13.53
C GLU A 99 -0.34 14.71 -13.19
N VAL A 100 0.42 14.51 -12.12
CA VAL A 100 0.82 13.15 -11.69
C VAL A 100 -0.39 12.34 -11.22
N VAL A 101 -1.32 12.93 -10.47
CA VAL A 101 -2.53 12.23 -10.01
C VAL A 101 -3.50 12.02 -11.17
N ALA A 102 -3.72 13.03 -12.01
CA ALA A 102 -4.61 12.96 -13.16
C ALA A 102 -4.13 11.96 -14.24
N GLN A 103 -2.82 11.70 -14.33
CA GLN A 103 -2.30 10.63 -15.20
C GLN A 103 -2.80 9.23 -14.80
N ARG A 104 -3.19 9.05 -13.53
CA ARG A 104 -3.77 7.79 -13.04
C ARG A 104 -5.25 7.64 -13.37
N VAL A 105 -5.89 8.71 -13.82
CA VAL A 105 -7.34 8.75 -14.03
C VAL A 105 -7.67 8.27 -15.41
N GLY A 106 -8.67 7.38 -15.47
CA GLY A 106 -8.94 6.55 -16.63
C GLY A 106 -7.99 5.36 -16.76
N GLU A 107 -7.08 5.11 -15.81
CA GLU A 107 -6.42 3.80 -15.76
C GLU A 107 -7.49 2.75 -15.46
N THR A 108 -7.72 1.85 -16.41
CA THR A 108 -8.55 0.68 -16.15
C THR A 108 -7.75 -0.31 -15.32
N PRO A 109 -8.30 -0.87 -14.22
CA PRO A 109 -7.64 -1.94 -13.50
C PRO A 109 -7.21 -3.05 -14.45
N ALA A 110 -5.96 -3.47 -14.34
CA ALA A 110 -5.41 -4.55 -15.15
C ALA A 110 -6.09 -5.89 -14.82
N CYS A 111 -6.46 -6.09 -13.56
CA CYS A 111 -7.35 -7.15 -13.10
C CYS A 111 -7.97 -6.78 -11.74
N HIS A 112 -8.82 -7.64 -11.22
CA HIS A 112 -9.32 -7.59 -9.85
C HIS A 112 -8.95 -8.89 -9.12
N ILE A 113 -8.65 -8.82 -7.82
CA ILE A 113 -8.33 -9.99 -7.00
C ILE A 113 -9.14 -10.01 -5.71
N GLY A 114 -9.35 -11.20 -5.14
CA GLY A 114 -10.20 -11.36 -3.94
C GLY A 114 -11.63 -10.89 -4.20
N ASP A 115 -12.17 -10.13 -3.25
CA ASP A 115 -13.53 -9.56 -3.29
C ASP A 115 -13.60 -8.27 -4.14
N GLY A 116 -12.87 -8.24 -5.26
CA GLY A 116 -12.90 -7.13 -6.20
C GLY A 116 -11.87 -6.03 -5.95
N VAL A 117 -10.77 -6.31 -5.26
CA VAL A 117 -9.68 -5.33 -5.08
C VAL A 117 -9.05 -5.03 -6.44
N PRO A 118 -9.09 -3.78 -6.93
CA PRO A 118 -8.54 -3.42 -8.24
C PRO A 118 -7.01 -3.43 -8.20
N VAL A 119 -6.41 -4.00 -9.24
CA VAL A 119 -4.96 -4.07 -9.44
C VAL A 119 -4.56 -3.22 -10.63
N TYR A 120 -3.67 -2.25 -10.40
CA TYR A 120 -3.10 -1.39 -11.43
C TYR A 120 -1.66 -1.80 -11.66
N ILE A 121 -1.24 -1.92 -12.92
CA ILE A 121 0.11 -2.34 -13.28
C ILE A 121 0.73 -1.25 -14.14
N SER A 122 1.85 -0.69 -13.69
CA SER A 122 2.59 0.31 -14.43
C SER A 122 2.96 -0.21 -15.82
N LYS A 123 2.88 0.69 -16.81
CA LYS A 123 3.26 0.44 -18.21
C LYS A 123 4.72 0.05 -18.37
N ASP A 124 5.56 0.37 -17.39
CA ASP A 124 6.99 0.02 -17.38
C ASP A 124 7.26 -1.45 -17.05
N ILE A 125 6.24 -2.20 -16.62
CA ILE A 125 6.39 -3.63 -16.33
C ILE A 125 6.37 -4.43 -17.63
N ALA A 126 7.49 -5.08 -17.97
CA ALA A 126 7.63 -5.81 -19.23
C ALA A 126 6.66 -7.00 -19.40
N ALA A 127 6.12 -7.58 -18.32
CA ALA A 127 5.28 -8.77 -18.37
C ALA A 127 4.02 -8.63 -17.48
N PRO A 128 3.07 -7.73 -17.81
CA PRO A 128 1.92 -7.44 -16.96
C PRO A 128 0.98 -8.64 -16.79
N ALA A 129 0.76 -9.45 -17.84
CA ALA A 129 -0.08 -10.65 -17.75
C ALA A 129 0.46 -11.68 -16.74
N MET A 130 1.79 -11.79 -16.61
CA MET A 130 2.42 -12.66 -15.62
C MET A 130 2.20 -12.14 -14.20
N VAL A 131 2.24 -10.82 -14.00
CA VAL A 131 1.92 -10.19 -12.71
C VAL A 131 0.48 -10.50 -12.32
N GLN A 132 -0.48 -10.28 -13.23
CA GLN A 132 -1.90 -10.59 -12.99
C GLN A 132 -2.11 -12.06 -12.60
N THR A 133 -1.48 -12.98 -13.34
CA THR A 133 -1.55 -14.43 -13.06
C THR A 133 -0.99 -14.77 -11.68
N ASN A 134 0.14 -14.17 -11.31
CA ASN A 134 0.75 -14.41 -10.00
C ASN A 134 -0.10 -13.83 -8.86
N LEU A 135 -0.55 -12.58 -8.97
CA LEU A 135 -1.40 -11.94 -7.96
C LEU A 135 -2.72 -12.69 -7.77
N SER A 136 -3.38 -13.08 -8.86
CA SER A 136 -4.62 -13.89 -8.82
C SER A 136 -4.41 -15.26 -8.17
N ARG A 137 -3.22 -15.86 -8.33
CA ARG A 137 -2.86 -17.09 -7.63
C ARG A 137 -2.59 -16.82 -6.14
N TRP A 138 -1.79 -15.81 -5.83
CA TRP A 138 -1.39 -15.49 -4.45
C TRP A 138 -2.56 -15.04 -3.60
N SER A 139 -3.51 -14.29 -4.17
CA SER A 139 -4.72 -13.83 -3.49
C SER A 139 -5.64 -14.97 -3.05
N ARG A 140 -5.52 -16.15 -3.65
CA ARG A 140 -6.29 -17.35 -3.30
C ARG A 140 -5.62 -18.20 -2.21
N THR A 141 -4.53 -17.71 -1.62
CA THR A 141 -3.87 -18.40 -0.50
C THR A 141 -4.82 -18.50 0.68
N ARG A 142 -4.99 -19.71 1.22
CA ARG A 142 -5.95 -19.97 2.31
C ARG A 142 -5.66 -19.10 3.54
N GLY A 143 -6.67 -18.35 3.97
CA GLY A 143 -6.60 -17.49 5.16
C GLY A 143 -5.78 -16.22 4.94
N LEU A 144 -5.53 -15.83 3.68
CA LEU A 144 -5.16 -14.48 3.33
C LEU A 144 -6.40 -13.59 3.48
N ALA A 145 -6.27 -12.45 4.16
CA ALA A 145 -7.36 -11.51 4.35
C ALA A 145 -7.07 -10.26 3.51
N LEU A 146 -8.01 -9.90 2.64
CA LEU A 146 -7.91 -8.72 1.79
C LEU A 146 -8.94 -7.64 2.16
N ASP A 147 -9.76 -7.88 3.19
CA ASP A 147 -10.79 -6.98 3.67
C ASP A 147 -10.20 -5.63 4.06
N GLY A 148 -10.70 -4.55 3.47
CA GLY A 148 -10.23 -3.19 3.76
C GLY A 148 -9.05 -2.72 2.90
N ILE A 149 -8.45 -3.59 2.08
CA ILE A 149 -7.51 -3.16 1.04
C ILE A 149 -8.31 -2.55 -0.11
N THR A 150 -8.02 -1.29 -0.43
CA THR A 150 -8.78 -0.52 -1.42
C THR A 150 -8.23 -0.67 -2.83
N ARG A 151 -6.92 -0.92 -2.96
CA ARG A 151 -6.21 -0.93 -4.24
C ARG A 151 -4.84 -1.60 -4.11
N ILE A 152 -4.36 -2.18 -5.21
CA ILE A 152 -2.98 -2.65 -5.35
C ILE A 152 -2.34 -1.99 -6.57
N ASP A 153 -1.21 -1.32 -6.36
CA ASP A 153 -0.40 -0.72 -7.42
C ASP A 153 0.88 -1.54 -7.62
N VAL A 154 1.13 -1.98 -8.85
CA VAL A 154 2.36 -2.68 -9.22
C VAL A 154 3.26 -1.73 -10.01
N ILE A 155 4.40 -1.40 -9.43
CA ILE A 155 5.36 -0.45 -10.02
C ILE A 155 6.71 -1.13 -10.31
N GLY A 156 7.44 -0.57 -11.25
CA GLY A 156 8.80 -1.00 -11.56
C GLY A 156 9.73 -0.81 -10.39
N ARG A 157 10.52 -1.83 -10.05
CA ARG A 157 11.61 -1.70 -9.07
C ARG A 157 12.68 -0.75 -9.61
N ALA A 158 13.00 0.31 -8.87
CA ALA A 158 14.06 1.26 -9.21
C ALA A 158 14.97 1.52 -8.00
N ALA A 159 16.27 1.69 -8.22
CA ALA A 159 17.26 1.84 -7.14
C ALA A 159 17.12 3.14 -6.34
N HIS A 160 16.54 4.20 -6.95
CA HIS A 160 16.25 5.46 -6.27
C HIS A 160 14.91 5.43 -5.51
N LEU A 161 14.13 4.35 -5.68
CA LEU A 161 13.00 4.06 -4.83
C LEU A 161 13.52 3.22 -3.67
N ASP A 162 14.17 3.86 -2.70
CA ASP A 162 14.42 3.27 -1.36
C ASP A 162 13.10 2.88 -0.66
N TYR A 163 11.97 3.22 -1.27
CA TYR A 163 10.60 2.88 -0.91
C TYR A 163 10.14 1.53 -1.49
N LEU A 164 10.94 0.48 -1.36
CA LEU A 164 10.52 -0.89 -1.69
C LEU A 164 9.34 -1.29 -0.79
N GLY A 165 8.12 -1.33 -1.34
CA GLY A 165 6.95 -1.87 -0.63
C GLY A 165 6.48 -1.02 0.55
N ARG A 166 6.12 0.25 0.33
CA ARG A 166 5.31 0.92 1.35
C ARG A 166 3.85 0.72 1.01
N TYR A 167 3.14 -0.07 1.83
CA TYR A 167 1.74 0.17 2.14
C TYR A 167 1.54 1.69 2.23
N ASN A 168 0.72 2.25 1.35
CA ASN A 168 0.34 3.65 1.46
C ASN A 168 -0.65 3.72 2.63
N MET A 169 -0.08 3.77 3.83
CA MET A 169 -0.76 3.64 5.13
C MET A 169 -1.96 4.57 5.26
N PHE A 170 -1.93 5.67 4.54
CA PHE A 170 -3.00 6.66 4.54
C PHE A 170 -4.26 6.22 3.79
N PHE A 171 -4.16 5.33 2.80
CA PHE A 171 -5.27 4.99 1.89
C PHE A 171 -5.61 3.51 1.81
N SER A 172 -4.97 2.68 2.65
CA SER A 172 -5.12 1.22 2.62
C SER A 172 -4.81 0.59 1.26
N GLY A 173 -3.87 1.18 0.53
CA GLY A 173 -3.37 0.68 -0.75
C GLY A 173 -2.04 -0.06 -0.58
N ILE A 174 -1.86 -1.15 -1.32
CA ILE A 174 -0.59 -1.89 -1.37
C ILE A 174 0.19 -1.43 -2.60
N VAL A 175 1.46 -1.06 -2.41
CA VAL A 175 2.39 -0.83 -3.52
C VAL A 175 3.34 -2.01 -3.62
N LEU A 176 3.20 -2.82 -4.66
CA LEU A 176 4.06 -3.95 -4.94
C LEU A 176 5.12 -3.56 -5.97
N THR A 177 6.39 -3.83 -5.68
CA THR A 177 7.47 -3.63 -6.64
C THR A 177 7.70 -4.89 -7.48
N TRP A 178 7.94 -4.70 -8.78
CA TRP A 178 8.16 -5.78 -9.73
C TRP A 178 9.38 -5.52 -10.62
N PRO A 179 10.14 -6.56 -11.05
CA PRO A 179 11.24 -6.37 -11.99
C PRO A 179 10.78 -5.73 -13.30
N VAL A 180 11.43 -4.61 -13.66
CA VAL A 180 11.16 -3.88 -14.93
C VAL A 180 11.61 -4.70 -16.13
N ARG A 181 12.75 -5.38 -16.02
CA ARG A 181 13.34 -6.15 -17.12
C ARG A 181 12.93 -7.63 -17.05
N PRO A 182 12.64 -8.26 -18.21
CA PRO A 182 12.33 -9.68 -18.26
C PRO A 182 13.55 -10.49 -17.77
N GLN A 183 13.36 -11.22 -16.68
CA GLN A 183 14.35 -12.18 -16.16
C GLN A 183 14.01 -13.58 -16.68
N ARG A 184 14.99 -14.49 -16.72
CA ARG A 184 14.80 -15.89 -17.12
C ARG A 184 15.38 -16.85 -16.06
N GLY A 185 14.93 -18.10 -16.11
CA GLY A 185 15.46 -19.20 -15.29
C GLY A 185 15.32 -18.99 -13.78
N LEU A 186 16.34 -19.40 -13.03
CA LEU A 186 16.35 -19.37 -11.55
C LEU A 186 16.21 -17.94 -10.99
N ARG A 187 16.78 -16.94 -11.65
CA ARG A 187 16.66 -15.55 -11.19
C ARG A 187 15.22 -15.06 -11.23
N LEU A 188 14.48 -15.37 -12.30
CA LEU A 188 13.04 -15.09 -12.37
C LEU A 188 12.27 -15.80 -11.24
N TRP A 189 12.66 -17.04 -10.93
CA TRP A 189 12.03 -17.80 -9.86
C TRP A 189 12.26 -17.17 -8.49
N PHE A 190 13.48 -16.76 -8.15
CA PHE A 190 13.79 -16.05 -6.90
C PHE A 190 13.09 -14.70 -6.81
N GLU A 191 13.08 -13.91 -7.89
CA GLU A 191 12.38 -12.62 -7.92
C GLU A 191 10.87 -12.79 -7.71
N LYS A 192 10.27 -13.83 -8.28
CA LYS A 192 8.85 -14.17 -8.03
C LYS A 192 8.60 -14.53 -6.57
N LEU A 193 9.50 -15.28 -5.93
CA LEU A 193 9.37 -15.61 -4.50
C LEU A 193 9.53 -14.38 -3.61
N SER A 194 10.49 -13.50 -3.94
CA SER A 194 10.68 -12.25 -3.22
C SER A 194 9.45 -11.36 -3.36
N ALA A 195 8.92 -11.17 -4.58
CA ALA A 195 7.70 -10.41 -4.80
C ALA A 195 6.46 -11.02 -4.11
N GLU A 196 6.35 -12.36 -4.07
CA GLU A 196 5.29 -13.04 -3.33
C GLU A 196 5.40 -12.81 -1.82
N PHE A 197 6.61 -12.87 -1.29
CA PHE A 197 6.88 -12.59 0.13
C PHE A 197 6.51 -11.14 0.47
N THR A 198 6.99 -10.18 -0.33
CA THR A 198 6.65 -8.75 -0.16
C THR A 198 5.14 -8.53 -0.22
N PHE A 199 4.44 -9.14 -1.18
CA PHE A 199 2.98 -9.05 -1.27
C PHE A 199 2.30 -9.50 0.03
N TYR A 200 2.69 -10.64 0.60
CA TYR A 200 2.12 -11.08 1.87
C TYR A 200 2.58 -10.24 3.07
N HIS A 201 3.79 -9.67 3.04
CA HIS A 201 4.31 -8.79 4.09
C HIS A 201 3.51 -7.48 4.15
N GLU A 202 3.23 -6.85 3.00
CA GLU A 202 2.35 -5.66 2.93
C GLU A 202 0.93 -5.96 3.45
N ILE A 203 0.38 -7.12 3.09
CA ILE A 203 -0.91 -7.57 3.64
C ILE A 203 -0.79 -7.81 5.16
N GLY A 204 0.34 -8.31 5.63
CA GLY A 204 0.62 -8.46 7.07
C GLY A 204 0.53 -7.13 7.82
N HIS A 205 1.11 -6.05 7.27
CA HIS A 205 0.94 -4.70 7.82
C HIS A 205 -0.51 -4.28 7.89
N HIS A 206 -1.28 -4.54 6.83
CA HIS A 206 -2.69 -4.23 6.80
C HIS A 206 -3.49 -5.01 7.87
N VAL A 207 -3.31 -6.34 7.92
CA VAL A 207 -4.05 -7.25 8.82
C VAL A 207 -3.74 -6.98 10.29
N CYS A 208 -2.49 -6.70 10.63
CA CYS A 208 -2.09 -6.35 11.99
C CYS A 208 -2.38 -4.88 12.34
N GLY A 209 -2.93 -4.10 11.40
CA GLY A 209 -3.27 -2.71 11.62
C GLY A 209 -2.07 -1.79 11.85
N HIS A 210 -0.88 -2.19 11.38
CA HIS A 210 0.38 -1.45 11.54
C HIS A 210 0.29 -0.04 10.95
N SER A 211 0.88 0.91 11.68
CA SER A 211 0.88 2.34 11.38
C SER A 211 2.24 2.86 10.94
N GLU A 212 3.31 2.07 11.08
CA GLU A 212 4.69 2.51 10.86
C GLU A 212 5.45 1.49 9.99
N GLY A 213 5.08 1.41 8.71
CA GLY A 213 5.77 0.55 7.73
C GLY A 213 7.27 0.83 7.65
N GLY A 214 8.05 -0.08 8.23
CA GLY A 214 9.51 -0.12 8.23
C GLY A 214 10.21 0.42 9.47
N GLN A 215 9.50 1.04 10.44
CA GLN A 215 10.17 1.78 11.53
C GLN A 215 10.14 1.09 12.89
N VAL A 216 9.08 0.32 13.17
CA VAL A 216 8.94 -0.41 14.43
C VAL A 216 9.31 -1.87 14.21
N ALA A 217 10.42 -2.30 14.81
CA ALA A 217 10.98 -3.64 14.61
C ALA A 217 9.97 -4.77 14.94
N GLU A 218 9.11 -4.56 15.94
CA GLU A 218 8.05 -5.50 16.31
C GLU A 218 7.00 -5.62 15.20
N GLN A 219 6.57 -4.50 14.60
CA GLN A 219 5.61 -4.49 13.49
C GLN A 219 6.19 -5.19 12.26
N GLU A 220 7.46 -4.92 11.93
CA GLU A 220 8.15 -5.60 10.83
C GLU A 220 8.21 -7.11 11.05
N LYS A 221 8.54 -7.54 12.28
CA LYS A 221 8.60 -8.96 12.64
C LYS A 221 7.24 -9.64 12.53
N GLU A 222 6.17 -8.97 12.96
CA GLU A 222 4.80 -9.49 12.84
C GLU A 222 4.34 -9.63 11.38
N ALA A 223 4.63 -8.62 10.55
CA ALA A 223 4.35 -8.65 9.11
C ALA A 223 5.15 -9.76 8.41
N ASP A 224 6.43 -9.93 8.77
CA ASP A 224 7.27 -11.03 8.32
C ASP A 224 6.73 -12.40 8.72
N ASP A 225 6.30 -12.56 9.97
CA ASP A 225 5.75 -13.82 10.44
C ASP A 225 4.41 -14.14 9.75
N TYR A 226 3.60 -13.12 9.46
CA TYR A 226 2.43 -13.25 8.59
C TYR A 226 2.82 -13.72 7.18
N ALA A 227 3.78 -13.05 6.53
CA ALA A 227 4.24 -13.41 5.20
C ALA A 227 4.78 -14.83 5.13
N ARG A 228 5.60 -15.25 6.10
CA ARG A 228 6.11 -16.62 6.21
C ARG A 228 4.99 -17.65 6.38
N ARG A 229 3.94 -17.33 7.16
CA ARG A 229 2.75 -18.20 7.28
C ARG A 229 2.04 -18.35 5.94
N MET A 230 1.84 -17.25 5.20
CA MET A 230 1.18 -17.29 3.89
C MET A 230 2.03 -18.04 2.85
N MET A 231 3.34 -17.81 2.80
CA MET A 231 4.26 -18.55 1.92
C MET A 231 4.16 -20.06 2.12
N ARG A 232 4.11 -20.52 3.38
CA ARG A 232 3.97 -21.96 3.69
C ARG A 232 2.64 -22.52 3.21
N ARG A 233 1.54 -21.74 3.34
CA ARG A 233 0.20 -22.15 2.88
C ARG A 233 0.08 -22.14 1.36
N ALA A 234 0.69 -21.17 0.69
CA ALA A 234 0.69 -21.06 -0.77
C ALA A 234 1.51 -22.18 -1.44
N ARG A 235 2.51 -22.74 -0.72
CA ARG A 235 3.50 -23.67 -1.26
C ARG A 235 3.71 -24.89 -0.34
N PRO A 236 2.68 -25.75 -0.16
CA PRO A 236 2.77 -26.88 0.78
C PRO A 236 3.86 -27.87 0.37
N VAL A 237 4.00 -28.19 -0.93
CA VAL A 237 5.00 -29.14 -1.43
C VAL A 237 6.44 -28.66 -1.18
N LEU A 238 6.75 -27.40 -1.50
CA LEU A 238 8.07 -26.82 -1.25
C LEU A 238 8.39 -26.77 0.25
N THR A 239 7.39 -26.49 1.09
CA THR A 239 7.55 -26.49 2.55
C THR A 239 7.90 -27.89 3.07
N SER A 240 7.20 -28.92 2.59
CA SER A 240 7.46 -30.31 2.94
C SER A 240 8.84 -30.78 2.47
N ALA A 241 9.21 -30.47 1.22
CA ALA A 241 10.52 -30.81 0.67
C ALA A 241 11.67 -30.13 1.43
N GLY A 242 11.53 -28.83 1.74
CA GLY A 242 12.51 -28.08 2.53
C GLY A 242 12.68 -28.65 3.94
N ARG A 243 11.59 -29.09 4.59
CA ARG A 243 11.68 -29.77 5.89
C ARG A 243 12.48 -31.07 5.80
N LEU A 244 12.24 -31.87 4.76
CA LEU A 244 12.93 -33.15 4.57
C LEU A 244 14.43 -32.95 4.29
N LEU A 245 14.78 -31.96 3.46
CA LEU A 245 16.18 -31.60 3.15
C LEU A 245 16.94 -31.04 4.36
N LEU A 246 16.29 -30.20 5.18
CA LEU A 246 16.92 -29.56 6.34
C LEU A 246 16.84 -30.40 7.62
N TRP A 247 16.02 -31.46 7.64
CA TRP A 247 15.88 -32.37 8.77
C TRP A 247 17.22 -32.87 9.32
N PRO A 248 18.19 -33.36 8.51
CA PRO A 248 19.49 -33.79 9.03
C PRO A 248 20.31 -32.66 9.70
N LEU A 249 20.05 -31.39 9.37
CA LEU A 249 20.76 -30.23 9.93
C LEU A 249 20.09 -29.67 11.20
N THR A 250 18.85 -30.05 11.49
CA THR A 250 18.13 -29.58 12.69
C THR A 250 18.88 -29.75 14.02
N PRO A 251 19.58 -30.87 14.32
CA PRO A 251 20.35 -30.98 15.57
C PRO A 251 21.49 -29.96 15.66
N ALA A 252 22.18 -29.66 14.54
CA ALA A 252 23.26 -28.67 14.52
C ALA A 252 22.74 -27.25 14.73
N ILE A 253 21.62 -26.88 14.10
CA ILE A 253 20.98 -25.57 14.27
C ILE A 253 20.51 -25.36 15.72
N ARG A 254 19.95 -26.40 16.36
CA ARG A 254 19.55 -26.33 17.77
C ARG A 254 20.74 -26.07 18.70
N ARG A 255 21.88 -26.73 18.46
CA ARG A 255 23.11 -26.51 19.23
C ARG A 255 23.64 -25.08 19.08
N LEU A 256 23.63 -24.53 17.87
CA LEU A 256 24.06 -23.14 17.62
C LEU A 256 23.19 -22.12 18.32
N LYS A 257 21.85 -22.29 18.30
CA LYS A 257 20.93 -21.40 19.03
C LYS A 257 21.13 -21.47 20.55
N ALA A 258 21.34 -22.67 21.09
CA ALA A 258 21.63 -22.84 22.52
C ALA A 258 22.95 -22.17 22.93
N ALA A 259 23.95 -22.15 22.04
CA ALA A 259 25.22 -21.46 22.28
C ALA A 259 25.13 -19.93 22.20
N HIS A 260 24.10 -19.37 21.57
CA HIS A 260 23.91 -17.92 21.40
C HIS A 260 22.99 -17.26 22.43
N HIS A 261 22.37 -18.03 23.34
CA HIS A 261 21.64 -17.51 24.50
C HIS A 261 22.16 -18.12 25.82
N PRO A 262 23.35 -17.73 26.32
CA PRO A 262 23.92 -18.35 27.51
C PRO A 262 23.39 -17.82 28.85
N SER A 263 22.56 -16.77 28.92
CA SER A 263 22.35 -16.05 30.19
C SER A 263 20.90 -15.64 30.47
N GLU A 264 20.07 -16.58 30.94
CA GLU A 264 18.86 -16.26 31.72
C GLU A 264 18.59 -17.30 32.84
N ARG A 265 19.58 -18.13 33.21
CA ARG A 265 19.48 -19.08 34.32
C ARG A 265 20.56 -18.83 35.36
N ALA A 266 20.49 -17.68 36.02
CA ALA A 266 21.11 -17.42 37.31
C ALA A 266 20.39 -16.23 37.95
N GLY A 267 19.37 -16.52 38.74
CA GLY A 267 18.51 -15.58 39.46
C GLY A 267 17.42 -16.35 40.17
#